data_AF-A0A0K0DQ38-F1
#
_entry.id   AF-A0A0K0DQ38-F1
#
_cell.length_a   1.000
_cell.length_b   1.000
_cell.length_c   1.000
_cell.angle_alpha   90.00
_cell.angle_beta   90.00
_cell.angle_gamma   90.00
#
_symmetry.space_group_name_H-M   'P 1'
#
loop_
_entity.id
_entity.type
_entity.pdbx_description
1 polymer ?
#
loop_
_entity_poly.entity_id
_entity_poly.type
_entity_poly.pdbx_seq_one_letter_code
_entity_poly.pdbx_strand_id
1 'polypeptide(L)'
;MGFMAETGLERVLRDLRIFRIFEGANDVMRLFVALTGAQYAGKHLQQVANEIKSGGISTLLGQVVKRATGGSTGSNFAAVVDPALTESASQLDACIKEFGKTIESLLMKYRKKIIDRQYEMIRVADAAIDIYCMIATLSRWVVD
;
A
#
# COMPACT_ATOMS: atom_id res chain seq x y z
N MET A 1 9.49 -33.57 17.92
CA MET A 1 10.96 -33.69 17.77
C MET A 1 11.64 -32.45 17.15
N GLY A 2 10.99 -31.29 17.02
CA GLY A 2 11.58 -30.14 16.29
C GLY A 2 12.72 -29.38 16.99
N PHE A 3 12.99 -29.66 18.27
CA PHE A 3 14.12 -29.08 19.02
C PHE A 3 15.41 -29.93 18.92
N MET A 4 15.31 -31.15 18.38
CA MET A 4 16.45 -32.07 18.29
C MET A 4 17.25 -31.81 17.00
N ALA A 5 18.57 -31.71 17.15
CA ALA A 5 19.50 -31.44 16.04
C ALA A 5 19.38 -32.46 14.89
N GLU A 6 19.08 -33.73 15.21
CA GLU A 6 18.93 -34.82 14.24
C GLU A 6 17.87 -34.54 13.16
N THR A 7 16.82 -33.78 13.50
CA THR A 7 15.74 -33.44 12.55
C THR A 7 16.08 -32.26 11.65
N GLY A 8 17.13 -31.49 11.96
CA GLY A 8 17.54 -30.31 11.19
C GLY A 8 16.61 -29.09 11.24
N LEU A 9 15.42 -29.21 11.81
CA LEU A 9 14.42 -28.12 11.89
C LEU A 9 14.95 -26.92 12.70
N GLU A 10 15.65 -27.19 13.80
CA GLU A 10 16.25 -26.15 14.63
C GLU A 10 17.30 -25.33 13.88
N ARG A 11 18.09 -26.00 12.99
CA ARG A 11 19.09 -25.35 12.16
C ARG A 11 18.45 -24.37 11.18
N VAL A 12 17.40 -24.79 10.48
CA VAL A 12 16.65 -23.93 9.56
C VAL A 12 16.09 -22.71 10.29
N LEU A 13 15.52 -22.89 11.49
CA LEU A 13 14.97 -21.76 12.27
C LEU A 13 16.06 -20.77 12.69
N ARG A 14 17.23 -21.25 13.11
CA ARG A 14 18.38 -20.39 13.45
C ARG A 14 18.89 -19.63 12.22
N ASP A 15 19.02 -20.31 11.09
CA ASP A 15 19.52 -19.72 9.85
C ASP A 15 18.56 -18.64 9.33
N LEU A 16 17.23 -18.85 9.45
CA LEU A 16 16.22 -17.88 9.03
C LEU A 16 16.20 -16.58 9.86
N ARG A 17 16.80 -16.57 11.07
CA ARG A 17 16.71 -15.42 11.98
C ARG A 17 17.37 -14.16 11.43
N ILE A 18 18.47 -14.31 10.67
CA ILE A 18 19.27 -13.19 10.16
C ILE A 18 18.59 -12.44 9.01
N PHE A 19 17.75 -13.13 8.22
CA PHE A 19 17.07 -12.55 7.05
C PHE A 19 16.09 -11.41 7.40
N ARG A 20 15.69 -11.27 8.67
CA ARG A 20 14.87 -10.15 9.14
C ARG A 20 15.67 -8.91 9.55
N ILE A 21 17.00 -9.01 9.57
CA ILE A 21 17.93 -7.99 10.07
C ILE A 21 18.89 -7.54 8.97
N PHE A 22 19.44 -8.50 8.22
CA PHE A 22 20.40 -8.24 7.16
C PHE A 22 19.71 -7.67 5.90
N GLU A 23 20.47 -6.93 5.07
CA GLU A 23 19.98 -6.15 3.91
C GLU A 23 19.00 -5.00 4.23
N GLY A 24 18.92 -4.63 5.51
CA GLY A 24 18.00 -3.64 6.02
C GLY A 24 17.04 -4.30 6.99
N ALA A 25 17.11 -3.92 8.26
CA ALA A 25 16.20 -4.47 9.26
C ALA A 25 14.75 -4.21 8.84
N ASN A 26 13.89 -5.23 8.96
CA ASN A 26 12.51 -5.16 8.46
C ASN A 26 11.76 -3.93 9.02
N ASP A 27 12.09 -3.49 10.22
CA ASP A 27 11.48 -2.33 10.87
C ASP A 27 11.82 -1.02 10.13
N VAL A 28 13.06 -0.89 9.66
CA VAL A 28 13.51 0.23 8.82
C VAL A 28 12.91 0.13 7.43
N MET A 29 12.87 -1.07 6.84
CA MET A 29 12.28 -1.26 5.51
C MET A 29 10.79 -0.93 5.49
N ARG A 30 10.03 -1.28 6.53
CA ARG A 30 8.62 -0.89 6.66
C ARG A 30 8.45 0.63 6.64
N LEU A 31 9.26 1.35 7.43
CA LEU A 31 9.25 2.81 7.40
C LEU A 31 9.62 3.35 6.02
N PHE A 32 10.60 2.75 5.35
CA PHE A 32 10.98 3.13 4.00
C PHE A 32 9.85 2.97 2.99
N VAL A 33 9.14 1.84 2.99
CA VAL A 33 7.98 1.57 2.12
C VAL A 33 6.89 2.62 2.34
N ALA A 34 6.47 2.82 3.60
CA ALA A 34 5.40 3.74 3.93
C ALA A 34 5.76 5.20 3.62
N LEU A 35 6.95 5.66 4.02
CA LEU A 35 7.36 7.05 3.84
C LEU A 35 7.62 7.38 2.37
N THR A 36 8.16 6.46 1.57
CA THR A 36 8.37 6.66 0.14
C THR A 36 7.03 6.77 -0.59
N GLY A 37 6.07 5.90 -0.28
CA GLY A 37 4.70 5.99 -0.81
C GLY A 37 4.00 7.29 -0.39
N ALA A 38 4.09 7.65 0.89
CA ALA A 38 3.53 8.89 1.43
C ALA A 38 4.17 10.14 0.80
N GLN A 39 5.48 10.11 0.50
CA GLN A 39 6.17 11.20 -0.19
C GLN A 39 5.62 11.40 -1.61
N TYR A 40 5.39 10.31 -2.35
CA TYR A 40 4.80 10.36 -3.69
C TYR A 40 3.38 10.96 -3.63
N ALA A 41 2.53 10.42 -2.77
CA ALA A 41 1.16 10.94 -2.58
C ALA A 41 1.14 12.40 -2.11
N GLY A 42 2.05 12.79 -1.20
CA GLY A 42 2.18 14.15 -0.72
C GLY A 42 2.57 15.16 -1.81
N LYS A 43 3.47 14.78 -2.73
CA LYS A 43 3.82 15.61 -3.90
C LYS A 43 2.61 15.82 -4.81
N HIS A 44 1.85 14.76 -5.09
CA HIS A 44 0.64 14.85 -5.91
C HIS A 44 -0.43 15.76 -5.25
N LEU A 45 -0.68 15.62 -3.95
CA LEU A 45 -1.59 16.51 -3.22
C LEU A 45 -1.11 17.97 -3.24
N GLN A 46 0.19 18.22 -3.21
CA GLN A 46 0.74 19.57 -3.28
C GLN A 46 0.60 20.20 -4.67
N GLN A 47 0.77 19.42 -5.74
CA GLN A 47 0.51 19.88 -7.12
C GLN A 47 -0.95 20.30 -7.28
N VAL A 48 -1.87 19.44 -6.88
CA VAL A 48 -3.31 19.72 -6.94
C VAL A 48 -3.68 20.96 -6.12
N ALA A 49 -3.12 21.09 -4.90
CA ALA A 49 -3.36 22.27 -4.07
C ALA A 49 -2.85 23.58 -4.70
N ASN A 50 -1.76 23.54 -5.48
CA ASN A 50 -1.23 24.71 -6.18
C ASN A 50 -2.10 25.08 -7.39
N GLU A 51 -2.58 24.10 -8.15
CA GLU A 51 -3.47 24.31 -9.31
C GLU A 51 -4.80 24.95 -8.91
N ILE A 52 -5.34 24.55 -7.75
CA ILE A 52 -6.54 25.18 -7.18
C ILE A 52 -6.27 26.63 -6.82
N LYS A 53 -5.13 26.92 -6.18
CA LYS A 53 -4.74 28.29 -5.81
C LYS A 53 -4.53 29.20 -7.02
N SER A 54 -4.11 28.64 -8.16
CA SER A 54 -3.97 29.38 -9.43
C SER A 54 -5.30 29.62 -10.16
N GLY A 55 -6.45 29.26 -9.58
CA GLY A 55 -7.77 29.56 -10.16
C GLY A 55 -8.28 28.51 -11.15
N GLY A 56 -7.74 27.30 -11.15
CA GLY A 56 -8.23 26.19 -11.98
C GLY A 56 -9.60 25.67 -11.51
N ILE A 57 -10.70 26.27 -11.96
CA ILE A 57 -12.07 25.79 -11.66
C ILE A 57 -12.28 24.35 -12.21
N SER A 58 -11.60 24.01 -13.31
CA SER A 58 -11.58 22.68 -13.92
C SER A 58 -11.00 21.58 -13.01
N THR A 59 -9.92 21.88 -12.27
CA THR A 59 -9.26 20.90 -11.38
C THR A 59 -10.04 20.69 -10.09
N LEU A 60 -10.71 21.72 -9.58
CA LEU A 60 -11.70 21.61 -8.49
C LEU A 60 -12.84 20.66 -8.86
N LEU A 61 -13.45 20.83 -10.04
CA LEU A 61 -14.52 19.97 -10.53
C LEU A 61 -14.03 18.53 -10.73
N GLY A 62 -12.86 18.33 -11.35
CA GLY A 62 -12.25 17.01 -11.52
C GLY A 62 -11.91 16.31 -10.20
N GLN A 63 -11.52 17.07 -9.17
CA GLN A 63 -11.20 16.52 -7.85
C GLN A 63 -12.44 16.26 -7.00
N VAL A 64 -13.49 17.08 -7.09
CA VAL A 64 -14.79 16.82 -6.46
C VAL A 64 -15.44 15.60 -7.11
N VAL A 65 -15.37 15.47 -8.44
CA VAL A 65 -15.81 14.27 -9.14
C VAL A 65 -14.98 13.07 -8.71
N LYS A 66 -13.63 13.13 -8.71
CA LYS A 66 -12.80 12.04 -8.18
C LYS A 66 -13.11 11.70 -6.72
N ARG A 67 -13.39 12.67 -5.86
CA ARG A 67 -13.75 12.40 -4.46
C ARG A 67 -15.17 11.81 -4.32
N ALA A 68 -16.12 12.27 -5.12
CA ALA A 68 -17.52 11.84 -5.09
C ALA A 68 -17.75 10.50 -5.80
N THR A 69 -16.98 10.19 -6.85
CA THR A 69 -17.08 8.93 -7.62
C THR A 69 -16.10 7.85 -7.15
N GLY A 70 -15.30 8.11 -6.11
CA GLY A 70 -14.24 7.18 -5.69
C GLY A 70 -13.09 7.09 -6.69
N GLY A 71 -12.92 8.13 -7.51
CA GLY A 71 -11.68 8.57 -8.16
C GLY A 71 -10.69 7.48 -8.51
N SER A 72 -11.04 6.66 -9.50
CA SER A 72 -10.15 5.81 -10.30
C SER A 72 -9.06 5.06 -9.53
N THR A 73 -9.27 4.73 -8.26
CA THR A 73 -8.30 3.98 -7.44
C THR A 73 -8.60 2.49 -7.43
N GLY A 74 -9.78 2.10 -7.92
CA GLY A 74 -10.02 0.72 -8.35
C GLY A 74 -10.05 0.69 -9.87
N SER A 75 -9.01 0.10 -10.47
CA SER A 75 -9.14 -0.44 -11.82
C SER A 75 -10.09 -1.63 -11.73
N ASN A 76 -11.00 -1.79 -12.68
CA ASN A 76 -11.94 -2.91 -12.66
C ASN A 76 -11.18 -4.23 -12.90
N PHE A 77 -10.45 -4.73 -11.90
CA PHE A 77 -9.57 -5.90 -11.99
C PHE A 77 -10.38 -7.15 -12.32
N ALA A 78 -11.68 -7.15 -11.98
CA ALA A 78 -12.67 -8.12 -12.42
C ALA A 78 -12.67 -8.35 -13.94
N ALA A 79 -12.30 -7.36 -14.75
CA ALA A 79 -12.26 -7.49 -16.21
C ALA A 79 -10.98 -8.16 -16.72
N VAL A 80 -9.96 -8.33 -15.88
CA VAL A 80 -8.62 -8.82 -16.26
C VAL A 80 -8.33 -10.20 -15.68
N VAL A 81 -8.94 -10.53 -14.54
CA VAL A 81 -8.70 -11.80 -13.84
C VAL A 81 -9.75 -12.84 -14.24
N ASP A 82 -9.40 -14.12 -14.15
CA ASP A 82 -10.31 -15.26 -14.34
C ASP A 82 -11.67 -15.06 -13.60
N PRO A 83 -12.81 -15.44 -14.23
CA PRO A 83 -14.12 -15.29 -13.63
C PRO A 83 -14.27 -15.91 -12.23
N ALA A 84 -13.53 -16.98 -11.91
CA ALA A 84 -13.55 -17.61 -10.58
C ALA A 84 -12.97 -16.72 -9.48
N LEU A 85 -12.14 -15.74 -9.82
CA LEU A 85 -11.44 -14.84 -8.90
C LEU A 85 -12.02 -13.42 -8.87
N THR A 86 -13.15 -13.19 -9.54
CA THR A 86 -13.80 -11.87 -9.60
C THR A 86 -14.14 -11.32 -8.21
N GLU A 87 -14.57 -12.18 -7.28
CA GLU A 87 -14.86 -11.75 -5.91
C GLU A 87 -13.59 -11.23 -5.20
N SER A 88 -12.48 -11.97 -5.28
CA SER A 88 -11.21 -11.56 -4.69
C SER A 88 -10.66 -10.28 -5.33
N ALA A 89 -10.83 -10.11 -6.64
CA ALA A 89 -10.49 -8.87 -7.34
C ALA A 89 -11.31 -7.68 -6.83
N SER A 90 -12.60 -7.88 -6.55
CA SER A 90 -13.46 -6.83 -5.97
C SER A 90 -13.05 -6.44 -4.54
N GLN A 91 -12.60 -7.41 -3.74
CA GLN A 91 -12.07 -7.16 -2.39
C GLN A 91 -10.75 -6.38 -2.45
N LEU A 92 -9.86 -6.72 -3.38
CA LEU A 92 -8.63 -5.96 -3.63
C LEU A 92 -8.94 -4.49 -3.94
N ASP A 93 -9.91 -4.24 -4.82
CA ASP A 93 -10.36 -2.88 -5.16
C ASP A 93 -10.85 -2.10 -3.94
N ALA A 94 -11.61 -2.76 -3.06
CA ALA A 94 -12.07 -2.15 -1.81
C ALA A 94 -10.88 -1.79 -0.89
N CYS A 95 -9.93 -2.71 -0.72
CA CYS A 95 -8.72 -2.48 0.08
C CYS A 95 -7.88 -1.32 -0.45
N ILE A 96 -7.65 -1.24 -1.77
CA ILE A 96 -6.89 -0.13 -2.38
C ILE A 96 -7.60 1.22 -2.15
N LYS A 97 -8.93 1.27 -2.30
CA LYS A 97 -9.71 2.48 -2.05
C LYS A 97 -9.63 2.93 -0.60
N GLU A 98 -9.74 2.01 0.35
CA GLU A 98 -9.64 2.31 1.78
C GLU A 98 -8.22 2.75 2.18
N PHE A 99 -7.20 2.07 1.63
CA PHE A 99 -5.79 2.42 1.82
C PHE A 99 -5.49 3.84 1.32
N GLY A 100 -5.94 4.18 0.12
CA GLY A 100 -5.80 5.53 -0.44
C GLY A 100 -6.43 6.61 0.44
N LYS A 101 -7.69 6.40 0.88
CA LYS A 101 -8.37 7.33 1.81
C LYS A 101 -7.60 7.52 3.12
N THR A 102 -7.05 6.44 3.66
CA THR A 102 -6.30 6.44 4.92
C THR A 102 -5.00 7.25 4.79
N ILE A 103 -4.23 7.03 3.72
CA ILE A 103 -3.01 7.80 3.44
C ILE A 103 -3.32 9.29 3.26
N GLU A 104 -4.35 9.64 2.49
CA GLU A 104 -4.75 11.04 2.30
C GLU A 104 -5.12 11.70 3.64
N SER A 105 -5.90 11.02 4.49
CA SER A 105 -6.26 11.49 5.82
C SER A 105 -5.04 11.73 6.71
N LEU A 106 -4.09 10.78 6.73
CA LEU A 106 -2.85 10.90 7.49
C LEU A 106 -1.96 12.05 6.99
N LEU A 107 -1.83 12.21 5.67
CA LEU A 107 -1.07 13.30 5.05
C LEU A 107 -1.69 14.68 5.33
N MET A 108 -3.02 14.79 5.28
CA MET A 108 -3.72 16.03 5.61
C MET A 108 -3.54 16.40 7.08
N LYS A 109 -3.62 15.41 7.99
CA LYS A 109 -3.51 15.59 9.44
C LYS A 109 -2.09 15.95 9.89
N TYR A 110 -1.10 15.20 9.45
CA TYR A 110 0.28 15.30 9.97
C TYR A 110 1.24 16.04 9.05
N ARG A 111 0.94 16.16 7.75
CA ARG A 111 1.78 16.83 6.75
C ARG A 111 3.23 16.32 6.83
N LYS A 112 4.21 17.23 6.93
CA LYS A 112 5.64 16.89 7.05
C LYS A 112 5.99 16.13 8.34
N LYS A 113 5.19 16.25 9.41
CA LYS A 113 5.42 15.54 10.68
C LYS A 113 5.03 14.06 10.62
N ILE A 114 4.54 13.57 9.48
CA ILE A 114 4.26 12.14 9.29
C ILE A 114 5.51 11.27 9.40
N ILE A 115 6.69 11.86 9.17
CA ILE A 115 8.00 11.19 9.30
C ILE A 115 8.22 10.66 10.73
N ASP A 116 7.74 11.41 11.73
CA ASP A 116 7.90 11.05 13.15
C ASP A 116 6.82 10.06 13.64
N ARG A 117 5.85 9.71 12.78
CA ARG A 117 4.68 8.87 13.12
C ARG A 117 4.92 7.40 12.81
N GLN A 118 5.92 6.81 13.46
CA GLN A 118 6.36 5.44 13.18
C GLN A 118 5.27 4.39 13.44
N TYR A 119 4.42 4.56 14.47
CA TYR A 119 3.32 3.62 14.75
C TYR A 119 2.33 3.54 13.59
N GLU A 120 1.93 4.69 13.04
CA GLU A 120 1.06 4.76 11.87
C GLU A 120 1.77 4.24 10.61
N MET A 121 3.04 4.60 10.41
CA MET A 121 3.79 4.19 9.21
C MET A 121 4.05 2.69 9.13
N ILE A 122 4.31 2.01 10.26
CA ILE A 122 4.45 0.55 10.28
C ILE A 122 3.15 -0.12 9.83
N ARG A 123 1.99 0.35 10.32
CA ARG A 123 0.68 -0.20 9.92
C ARG A 123 0.35 0.06 8.45
N VAL A 124 0.71 1.24 7.95
CA VAL A 124 0.58 1.57 6.53
C VAL A 124 1.47 0.66 5.69
N ALA A 125 2.69 0.37 6.14
CA ALA A 125 3.60 -0.54 5.45
C ALA A 125 3.06 -1.97 5.41
N ASP A 126 2.55 -2.49 6.53
CA ASP A 126 1.97 -3.83 6.58
C ASP A 126 0.77 -3.95 5.63
N ALA A 127 -0.14 -2.96 5.64
CA ALA A 127 -1.26 -2.92 4.69
C ALA A 127 -0.81 -2.84 3.22
N ALA A 128 0.26 -2.07 2.93
CA ALA A 128 0.84 -2.01 1.58
C ALA A 128 1.42 -3.36 1.14
N ILE A 129 2.06 -4.09 2.05
CA ILE A 129 2.61 -5.44 1.78
C ILE A 129 1.47 -6.41 1.47
N ASP A 130 0.39 -6.41 2.26
CA ASP A 130 -0.76 -7.29 2.03
C ASP A 130 -1.45 -6.99 0.69
N ILE A 131 -1.68 -5.72 0.37
CA ILE A 131 -2.25 -5.30 -0.91
C ILE A 131 -1.36 -5.75 -2.07
N TYR A 132 -0.04 -5.59 -1.95
CA TYR A 132 0.90 -6.03 -2.98
C TYR A 132 0.87 -7.56 -3.16
N CYS A 133 0.80 -8.32 -2.06
CA CYS A 133 0.63 -9.78 -2.11
C CYS A 133 -0.68 -10.20 -2.80
N MET A 134 -1.79 -9.52 -2.51
CA MET A 134 -3.08 -9.76 -3.18
C MET A 134 -2.97 -9.50 -4.69
N ILE A 135 -2.37 -8.38 -5.10
CA ILE A 135 -2.15 -8.06 -6.52
C ILE A 135 -1.26 -9.10 -7.19
N ALA A 136 -0.12 -9.46 -6.57
CA ALA A 136 0.84 -10.39 -7.15
C ALA A 136 0.26 -11.79 -7.34
N THR A 137 -0.58 -12.25 -6.40
CA THR A 137 -1.27 -13.53 -6.50
C THR A 137 -2.36 -13.52 -7.54
N LEU A 138 -3.20 -12.47 -7.62
CA LEU A 138 -4.23 -12.33 -8.66
C LEU A 138 -3.64 -12.16 -10.06
N SER A 139 -2.54 -11.41 -10.19
CA SER A 139 -1.83 -11.19 -11.46
C SER A 139 -1.34 -12.50 -12.09
N ARG A 140 -1.05 -13.51 -11.28
CA ARG A 140 -0.65 -14.83 -11.78
C ARG A 140 -1.78 -15.58 -12.52
N TRP A 141 -3.03 -15.19 -12.31
CA TRP A 141 -4.24 -15.83 -12.86
C TRP A 141 -5.00 -14.89 -13.82
N VAL A 142 -4.26 -13.98 -14.47
CA VAL A 142 -4.80 -13.13 -15.53
C VAL A 142 -5.05 -13.98 -16.77
N VAL A 143 -6.20 -13.77 -17.41
CA VAL A 143 -6.57 -14.45 -18.66
C VAL A 143 -6.00 -13.64 -19.81
N ASP A 144 -5.19 -14.29 -20.67
CA ASP A 144 -4.67 -13.71 -21.92
C ASP A 144 -5.77 -13.55 -22.99
#